data_AF-A0A0R2RII9-F1
#
_entry.id   AF-A0A0R2RII9-F1
#
_cell.length_a   1.000
_cell.length_b   1.000
_cell.length_c   1.000
_cell.angle_alpha   90.00
_cell.angle_beta   90.00
_cell.angle_gamma   90.00
#
_symmetry.space_group_name_H-M   'P 1'
#
loop_
_entity.id
_entity.type
_entity.pdbx_description
1 polymer ?
#
loop_
_entity_poly.entity_id
_entity_poly.type
_entity_poly.pdbx_seq_one_letter_code
_entity_poly.pdbx_strand_id
1 'polypeptide(L)' 'MHRTTILLPDLVRKAAQGEARARGISLGELIRRKLVEGVKEREAKEPVFFRRESWKGNTPADLSKNHDTYLYGS' A
#
# COMPACT_ATOMS: atom_id res chain seq x y z
N MET A 1 3.29 6.64 18.57
CA MET A 1 2.45 5.44 18.30
C MET A 1 1.06 5.69 18.85
N HIS A 2 0.01 5.33 18.10
CA HIS A 2 -1.37 5.39 18.60
C HIS A 2 -1.80 4.02 19.12
N ARG A 3 -2.52 3.99 20.26
CA ARG A 3 -3.05 2.76 20.84
C ARG A 3 -4.33 2.38 20.08
N THR A 4 -4.30 1.23 19.42
CA THR A 4 -5.46 0.66 18.73
C THR A 4 -5.81 -0.67 19.38
N THR A 5 -7.09 -0.86 19.70
CA THR A 5 -7.61 -2.13 20.21
C THR A 5 -8.26 -2.90 19.06
N ILE A 6 -7.81 -4.12 18.83
CA ILE A 6 -8.40 -5.03 17.84
C ILE A 6 -8.97 -6.26 18.54
N LEU A 7 -10.13 -6.72 18.09
CA LEU A 7 -10.71 -7.97 18.54
C LEU A 7 -10.26 -9.08 17.59
N LEU A 8 -9.67 -10.13 18.15
CA LEU A 8 -9.20 -11.29 17.38
C LEU A 8 -9.94 -12.54 17.86
N PRO A 9 -10.41 -13.40 16.95
CA PRO A 9 -10.88 -14.73 17.32
C PRO A 9 -9.80 -15.49 18.09
N ASP A 10 -10.21 -16.27 19.10
CA ASP A 10 -9.26 -16.96 19.97
C ASP A 10 -8.30 -17.89 19.21
N LEU A 11 -8.79 -18.55 18.16
CA LEU A 11 -7.97 -19.41 17.30
C LEU A 11 -6.85 -18.63 16.62
N VAL A 12 -7.18 -17.44 16.07
CA VAL A 12 -6.22 -16.57 15.38
C VAL A 12 -5.21 -16.02 16.38
N ARG A 13 -5.66 -15.60 17.58
CA ARG A 13 -4.76 -15.12 18.63
C ARG A 13 -3.75 -16.20 19.03
N LYS A 14 -4.21 -17.43 19.26
CA LYS A 14 -3.34 -18.57 19.63
C LYS A 14 -2.31 -18.88 18.54
N ALA A 15 -2.75 -18.94 17.28
CA ALA A 15 -1.87 -19.19 16.15
C ALA A 15 -0.79 -18.09 16.02
N ALA A 16 -1.18 -16.82 16.05
CA ALA A 16 -0.26 -15.70 15.97
C ALA A 16 0.72 -15.66 17.15
N GLN A 17 0.28 -16.04 18.35
CA GLN A 17 1.15 -16.11 19.52
C GLN A 17 2.16 -17.26 19.43
N GLY A 18 1.77 -18.42 18.87
CA GLY A 18 2.68 -19.52 18.57
C GLY A 18 3.75 -19.11 17.55
N GLU A 19 3.33 -18.45 16.48
CA GLU A 19 4.24 -17.93 15.45
C GLU A 19 5.22 -16.88 16.02
N ALA A 20 4.73 -15.94 16.84
CA ALA A 20 5.57 -14.92 17.46
C ALA A 20 6.65 -15.55 18.35
N ARG A 21 6.28 -16.57 19.15
CA ARG A 21 7.23 -17.34 19.98
C ARG A 21 8.26 -18.08 19.15
N ALA A 22 7.85 -18.76 18.09
CA ALA A 22 8.76 -19.47 17.19
C ALA A 22 9.80 -18.52 16.55
N ARG A 23 9.42 -17.26 16.33
CA ARG A 23 10.28 -16.21 15.77
C ARG A 23 11.04 -15.39 16.82
N GLY A 24 10.86 -15.67 18.11
CA GLY A 24 11.51 -14.92 19.20
C GLY A 24 11.09 -13.44 19.31
N ILE A 25 9.90 -13.08 18.81
CA ILE A 25 9.39 -11.69 18.83
C ILE A 25 8.09 -11.58 19.62
N SER A 26 7.70 -10.35 19.97
CA SER A 26 6.40 -10.12 20.61
C SER A 26 5.24 -10.27 19.62
N LEU A 27 4.05 -10.61 20.14
CA LEU A 27 2.83 -10.66 19.33
C LEU A 27 2.53 -9.31 18.65
N GLY A 28 2.74 -8.20 19.36
CA GLY A 28 2.56 -6.86 18.80
C GLY A 28 3.54 -6.55 17.67
N GLU A 29 4.78 -7.04 17.77
CA GLU A 29 5.75 -6.92 16.68
C GLU A 29 5.34 -7.74 15.45
N LEU A 30 4.89 -8.98 15.66
CA LEU A 30 4.38 -9.81 14.57
C LEU A 30 3.21 -9.14 13.85
N ILE A 31 2.23 -8.62 14.61
CA ILE A 31 1.06 -7.93 14.05
C ILE A 31 1.49 -6.71 13.22
N ARG A 32 2.42 -5.88 13.73
CA ARG A 32 2.92 -4.72 13.00
C ARG A 32 3.57 -5.10 11.67
N ARG A 33 4.44 -6.13 11.67
CA ARG A 33 5.10 -6.60 10.43
C ARG A 33 4.08 -7.10 9.41
N LYS A 34 3.14 -7.92 9.85
CA LYS A 34 2.09 -8.47 8.98
C LYS A 34 1.17 -7.39 8.41
N LEU A 35 0.84 -6.36 9.18
CA LEU A 35 0.07 -5.22 8.67
C LEU A 35 0.86 -4.45 7.61
N VAL A 36 2.15 -4.21 7.80
CA VAL A 36 3.00 -3.54 6.80
C VAL A 36 3.13 -4.39 5.53
N GLU A 37 3.36 -5.70 5.67
CA GLU A 37 3.40 -6.64 4.55
C GLU A 37 2.08 -6.62 3.76
N GLY A 38 0.94 -6.67 4.45
CA GLY A 38 -0.38 -6.65 3.82
C GLY A 38 -0.68 -5.34 3.08
N VAL A 39 -0.23 -4.19 3.61
CA VAL A 39 -0.34 -2.90 2.92
C VAL A 39 0.50 -2.90 1.64
N LYS A 40 1.77 -3.33 1.73
CA LYS A 40 2.67 -3.39 0.55
C LYS A 40 2.15 -4.34 -0.53
N GLU A 41 1.64 -5.51 -0.15
CA GLU A 41 1.05 -6.44 -1.10
C GLU A 41 -0.21 -5.87 -1.76
N ARG A 42 -1.05 -5.17 -0.98
CA ARG A 42 -2.22 -4.49 -1.53
C ARG A 42 -1.81 -3.41 -2.51
N GLU A 43 -0.87 -2.55 -2.15
CA GLU A 43 -0.34 -1.53 -3.05
C GLU A 43 0.23 -2.16 -4.32
N ALA A 44 1.03 -3.22 -4.21
CA ALA A 44 1.62 -3.90 -5.36
C ALA A 44 0.57 -4.53 -6.31
N LYS A 45 -0.55 -5.02 -5.77
CA LYS A 45 -1.65 -5.63 -6.54
C LYS A 45 -2.67 -4.59 -7.03
N GLU A 46 -2.67 -3.39 -6.48
CA GLU A 46 -3.62 -2.34 -6.85
C GLU A 46 -3.29 -1.83 -8.27
N PRO A 47 -4.26 -1.88 -9.21
CA PRO A 47 -4.02 -1.42 -10.57
C PRO A 47 -3.53 0.02 -10.59
N VAL A 48 -2.57 0.32 -11.48
CA VAL A 48 -1.92 1.65 -11.58
C VAL A 48 -2.95 2.78 -11.75
N PHE A 49 -4.11 2.49 -12.36
CA PHE A 49 -5.22 3.43 -12.50
C PHE A 49 -5.78 3.98 -11.17
N PHE A 50 -5.70 3.23 -10.07
CA PHE A 50 -6.12 3.69 -8.74
C PHE A 50 -5.07 4.60 -8.07
N ARG A 51 -3.83 4.58 -8.55
CA ARG A 51 -2.78 5.51 -8.13
C ARG A 51 -2.88 6.77 -8.98
N ARG A 52 -3.69 7.73 -8.52
CA ARG A 52 -3.75 9.07 -9.13
C ARG A 52 -2.52 9.88 -8.75
N GLU A 53 -1.43 9.68 -9.49
CA GLU A 53 -0.28 10.58 -9.43
C GLU A 53 -0.38 11.59 -10.57
N SER A 54 -0.64 12.86 -10.23
CA SER A 54 -0.64 13.94 -11.21
C SER A 54 0.79 14.23 -11.68
N TRP A 55 0.99 14.36 -12.98
CA TRP A 55 2.26 14.80 -13.55
C TRP A 55 2.69 16.15 -12.94
N LYS A 56 3.93 16.24 -12.43
CA LYS A 56 4.47 17.45 -11.77
C LYS A 56 5.42 18.27 -12.64
N GLY A 57 5.68 17.84 -13.88
CA GLY A 57 6.56 18.55 -14.79
C GLY A 57 5.85 19.72 -15.48
N ASN A 58 6.65 20.60 -16.09
CA ASN A 58 6.10 21.66 -16.95
C ASN A 58 5.41 21.04 -18.16
N THR A 59 4.18 21.49 -18.40
CA THR A 59 3.34 21.01 -19.51
C THR A 59 2.69 22.22 -20.17
N PRO A 60 2.64 22.31 -21.51
CA PRO A 60 1.94 23.39 -22.18
C PRO A 60 0.47 23.44 -21.75
N ALA A 61 -0.07 24.64 -21.51
CA ALA A 61 -1.45 24.84 -21.06
C ALA A 61 -2.48 24.35 -22.10
N ASP A 62 -2.07 24.29 -23.37
CA ASP A 62 -2.85 23.85 -24.52
C ASP A 62 -2.53 22.41 -24.95
N LEU A 63 -1.79 21.63 -24.16
CA LEU A 63 -1.42 20.24 -24.48
C LEU A 63 -2.65 19.41 -24.87
N SER A 64 -3.75 19.52 -24.13
CA SER A 64 -4.96 18.74 -24.41
C SER A 64 -5.60 19.13 -25.75
N LYS A 65 -5.53 20.42 -26.11
CA LYS A 65 -6.11 20.95 -27.34
C LYS A 65 -5.28 20.59 -28.56
N ASN A 66 -3.95 20.59 -28.43
CA ASN A 66 -3.00 20.43 -29.52
C ASN A 66 -2.20 19.11 -29.42
N HIS A 67 -2.78 18.07 -28.82
CA HIS A 67 -2.08 16.82 -28.53
C HIS A 67 -1.51 16.15 -29.79
N ASP A 68 -2.21 16.23 -30.92
CA ASP A 68 -1.73 15.68 -32.20
C ASP A 68 -0.43 16.35 -32.65
N THR A 69 -0.36 17.67 -32.57
CA THR A 69 0.85 18.43 -32.91
C THR A 69 2.02 18.05 -31.99
N TYR A 70 1.77 17.86 -30.69
CA TYR A 70 2.82 17.50 -29.74
C TYR A 70 3.27 16.05 -29.83
N LEU A 71 2.36 15.11 -30.15
CA LEU A 71 2.65 13.68 -30.19
C LEU A 71 3.13 13.20 -31.56
N TYR A 72 2.65 13.82 -32.63
CA TYR A 72 2.83 13.34 -33.99
C TYR A 72 3.43 14.37 -34.95
N GLY A 73 3.55 15.64 -34.52
CA GLY A 73 4.13 16.71 -35.34
C GLY A 73 3.27 17.20 -36.50
N SER A 74 2.20 16.46 -36.85
CA SER A 74 1.16 16.78 -37.83
C SER A 74 0.10 15.68 -37.85
#